data_AF-A0AAV6CEQ2-F1
#
_entry.id   AF-A0AAV6CEQ2-F1
#
_cell.length_a   1.000
_cell.length_b   1.000
_cell.length_c   1.000
_cell.angle_alpha   90.00
_cell.angle_beta   90.00
_cell.angle_gamma   90.00
#
_symmetry.space_group_name_H-M   'P 1'
#
loop_
_entity.id
_entity.type
_entity.pdbx_description
1 polymer ?
#
loop_
_entity_poly.entity_id
_entity_poly.type
_entity_poly.pdbx_seq_one_letter_code
_entity_poly.pdbx_strand_id
1 'polypeptide(L)'
;MRRLVLSVFLFLFSFAAMAADDTAALAERRDFEERYKRMVAELEDMKDAYRALQKRTSDLASEVARLRDENLQHTQAQTKYATREDLRKLVEKMQEIDSKRESDRKLVLEQLEKLANTTANSFAALESRPQRRQQEEEKKPVPPPVDPNQEYYTYVVEPGNTLSDIVNAYNEDFKKNGKKRITVQQVLQANPGLKPERIFAGKKILIPVPGPQ
;
A
#
# COMPACT_ATOMS: atom_id res chain seq x y z
N MET A 1 -81.58 27.18 93.47
CA MET A 1 -80.13 27.09 93.21
C MET A 1 -79.66 25.71 92.73
N ARG A 2 -79.75 24.63 93.53
CA ARG A 2 -79.22 23.28 93.16
C ARG A 2 -79.71 22.70 91.82
N ARG A 3 -81.00 22.84 91.48
CA ARG A 3 -81.56 22.35 90.19
C ARG A 3 -81.08 23.12 88.96
N LEU A 4 -80.71 24.39 89.13
CA LEU A 4 -80.24 25.25 88.05
C LEU A 4 -78.76 24.96 87.73
N VAL A 5 -77.95 24.72 88.77
CA VAL A 5 -76.54 24.32 88.64
C VAL A 5 -76.40 22.96 87.94
N LEU A 6 -77.26 21.99 88.27
CA LEU A 6 -77.24 20.66 87.63
C LEU A 6 -77.60 20.72 86.14
N SER A 7 -78.55 21.57 85.76
CA SER A 7 -78.96 21.78 84.36
C SER A 7 -77.87 22.46 83.53
N VAL A 8 -77.21 23.47 84.09
CA VAL A 8 -76.07 24.15 83.43
C VAL A 8 -74.89 23.19 83.26
N PHE A 9 -74.59 22.35 84.26
CA PHE A 9 -73.54 21.33 84.15
C PHE A 9 -73.86 20.29 83.08
N LEU A 10 -75.13 19.86 82.97
CA LEU A 10 -75.57 18.89 81.98
C LEU A 10 -75.53 19.48 80.55
N PHE A 11 -75.90 20.76 80.39
CA PHE A 11 -75.75 21.48 79.12
C PHE A 11 -74.29 21.66 78.69
N LEU A 12 -73.40 22.02 79.62
CA LEU A 12 -71.96 22.13 79.34
C LEU A 12 -71.34 20.78 78.98
N PHE A 13 -71.78 19.70 79.63
CA PHE A 13 -71.31 18.34 79.34
C PHE A 13 -71.80 17.85 77.97
N SER A 14 -73.06 18.12 77.61
CA SER A 14 -73.60 17.79 76.27
C SER A 14 -72.91 18.57 75.14
N PHE A 15 -72.57 19.84 75.37
CA PHE A 15 -71.84 20.64 74.37
C PHE A 15 -70.40 20.13 74.17
N ALA A 16 -69.73 19.73 75.25
CA ALA A 16 -68.39 19.14 75.18
C ALA A 16 -68.36 17.79 74.45
N ALA A 17 -69.39 16.94 74.62
CA ALA A 17 -69.49 15.66 73.92
C ALA A 17 -69.69 15.85 72.41
N MET A 18 -70.54 16.80 72.01
CA MET A 18 -70.83 17.09 70.60
C MET A 18 -69.60 17.67 69.87
N ALA A 19 -68.84 18.54 70.54
CA ALA A 19 -67.59 19.08 70.00
C ALA A 19 -66.49 18.01 69.83
N ALA A 20 -66.48 16.96 70.67
CA ALA A 20 -65.51 15.86 70.56
C ALA A 20 -65.76 14.97 69.34
N ASP A 21 -67.03 14.61 69.06
CA ASP A 21 -67.41 13.83 67.86
C ASP A 21 -67.07 14.57 66.56
N ASP A 22 -67.31 15.88 66.50
CA ASP A 22 -66.96 16.70 65.33
C ASP A 22 -65.44 16.74 65.08
N THR A 23 -64.62 16.76 66.14
CA THR A 23 -63.15 16.71 66.00
C THR A 23 -62.64 15.36 65.53
N ALA A 24 -63.27 14.26 65.98
CA ALA A 24 -62.92 12.91 65.54
C ALA A 24 -63.29 12.71 64.05
N ALA A 25 -64.47 13.15 63.63
CA ALA A 25 -64.89 13.08 62.23
C ALA A 25 -64.00 13.92 61.29
N LEU A 26 -63.48 15.06 61.76
CA LEU A 26 -62.51 15.86 61.01
C LEU A 26 -61.13 15.20 60.93
N ALA A 27 -60.69 14.50 61.98
CA ALA A 27 -59.44 13.74 61.98
C ALA A 27 -59.50 12.58 60.98
N GLU A 28 -60.59 11.81 60.98
CA GLU A 28 -60.79 10.70 60.03
C GLU A 28 -60.77 11.16 58.56
N ARG A 29 -61.37 12.32 58.27
CA ARG A 29 -61.33 12.93 56.93
C ARG A 29 -59.92 13.30 56.51
N ARG A 30 -59.13 13.87 57.41
CA ARG A 30 -57.71 14.21 57.14
C ARG A 30 -56.89 12.96 56.88
N ASP A 31 -57.07 11.91 57.69
CA ASP A 31 -56.37 10.64 57.50
C ASP A 31 -56.71 10.00 56.14
N PHE A 32 -57.97 10.10 55.72
CA PHE A 32 -58.39 9.64 54.39
C PHE A 32 -57.75 10.46 53.27
N GLU A 33 -57.77 11.79 53.38
CA GLU A 33 -57.12 12.68 52.40
C GLU A 33 -55.62 12.42 52.30
N GLU A 34 -54.94 12.15 53.41
CA GLU A 34 -53.51 11.82 53.42
C GLU A 34 -53.22 10.48 52.74
N ARG A 35 -54.02 9.44 53.03
CA ARG A 35 -53.91 8.14 52.34
C ARG A 35 -54.18 8.29 50.84
N TYR A 36 -55.18 9.09 50.46
CA TYR A 36 -55.49 9.37 49.06
C TYR A 36 -54.34 10.10 48.36
N LYS A 37 -53.79 11.15 48.97
CA LYS A 37 -52.63 11.89 48.44
C LYS A 37 -51.40 10.98 48.30
N ARG A 38 -51.12 10.12 49.28
CA ARG A 38 -50.02 9.15 49.20
C ARG A 38 -50.24 8.16 48.05
N MET A 39 -51.45 7.65 47.89
CA MET A 39 -51.77 6.71 46.80
C MET A 39 -51.62 7.38 45.42
N VAL A 40 -52.05 8.63 45.26
CA VAL A 40 -51.87 9.39 44.03
C VAL A 40 -50.37 9.64 43.74
N ALA A 41 -49.58 9.96 44.76
CA ALA A 41 -48.13 10.11 44.60
C ALA A 41 -47.48 8.80 44.14
N GLU A 42 -47.83 7.67 44.77
CA GLU A 42 -47.32 6.34 44.38
C GLU A 42 -47.74 5.95 42.95
N LEU A 43 -48.96 6.30 42.53
CA LEU A 43 -49.40 6.10 41.14
C LEU A 43 -48.56 6.92 40.15
N GLU A 44 -48.20 8.15 40.49
CA GLU A 44 -47.39 8.99 39.62
C GLU A 44 -45.95 8.47 39.54
N ASP A 45 -45.36 8.09 40.69
CA ASP A 45 -44.05 7.44 40.74
C ASP A 45 -44.01 6.15 39.90
N MET A 46 -45.08 5.34 39.96
CA MET A 46 -45.20 4.11 39.18
C MET A 46 -45.31 4.38 37.68
N LYS A 47 -46.09 5.40 37.27
CA LYS A 47 -46.16 5.84 35.87
C LYS A 47 -44.81 6.32 35.37
N ASP A 48 -44.07 7.06 36.19
CA ASP A 48 -42.74 7.55 35.82
C ASP A 48 -41.73 6.40 35.71
N ALA A 49 -41.80 5.40 36.60
CA ALA A 49 -41.03 4.17 36.47
C ALA A 49 -41.38 3.40 35.18
N TYR A 50 -42.66 3.33 34.81
CA TYR A 50 -43.10 2.70 33.56
C TYR A 50 -42.60 3.45 32.32
N ARG A 51 -42.66 4.79 32.33
CA ARG A 51 -42.08 5.63 31.26
C ARG A 51 -40.58 5.43 31.15
N ALA A 52 -39.87 5.36 32.27
CA ALA A 52 -38.43 5.09 32.29
C ALA A 52 -38.11 3.69 31.73
N LEU A 53 -38.94 2.69 32.03
CA LEU A 53 -38.82 1.35 31.46
C LEU A 53 -39.09 1.36 29.95
N GLN A 54 -40.16 2.01 29.50
CA GLN A 54 -40.46 2.16 28.07
C GLN A 54 -39.30 2.82 27.31
N LYS A 55 -38.69 3.86 27.88
CA LYS A 55 -37.51 4.51 27.30
C LYS A 55 -36.33 3.54 27.19
N ARG A 56 -36.03 2.77 28.24
CA ARG A 56 -34.98 1.73 28.17
C ARG A 56 -35.28 0.68 27.10
N THR A 57 -36.54 0.29 26.93
CA THR A 57 -36.91 -0.66 25.87
C THR A 57 -36.75 -0.07 24.47
N SER A 58 -37.07 1.22 24.26
CA SER A 58 -36.83 1.88 22.97
C SER A 58 -35.34 2.06 22.69
N ASP A 59 -34.55 2.40 23.71
CA ASP A 59 -33.10 2.57 23.59
C ASP A 59 -32.45 1.24 23.22
N LEU A 60 -32.77 0.15 23.93
CA LEU A 60 -32.30 -1.21 23.60
C LEU A 60 -32.78 -1.66 22.22
N ALA A 61 -34.02 -1.38 21.83
CA ALA A 61 -34.52 -1.72 20.49
C ALA A 61 -33.73 -0.99 19.40
N SER A 62 -33.39 0.28 19.61
CA SER A 62 -32.57 1.08 18.68
C SER A 62 -31.13 0.55 18.61
N GLU A 63 -30.56 0.13 19.75
CA GLU A 63 -29.22 -0.45 19.79
C GLU A 63 -29.18 -1.81 19.07
N VAL A 64 -30.19 -2.66 19.27
CA VAL A 64 -30.32 -3.93 18.54
C VAL A 64 -30.46 -3.68 17.03
N ALA A 65 -31.23 -2.67 16.62
CA ALA A 65 -31.33 -2.30 15.20
C ALA A 65 -29.96 -1.85 14.66
N ARG A 66 -29.25 -0.98 15.38
CA ARG A 66 -27.92 -0.50 14.99
C ARG A 66 -26.90 -1.64 14.89
N LEU A 67 -26.86 -2.54 15.88
CA LEU A 67 -25.96 -3.69 15.87
C LEU A 67 -26.27 -4.67 14.73
N ARG A 68 -27.54 -4.80 14.34
CA ARG A 68 -27.93 -5.60 13.17
C ARG A 68 -27.42 -4.97 11.88
N ASP A 69 -27.56 -3.66 11.73
CA ASP A 69 -27.05 -2.93 10.57
C ASP A 69 -25.51 -2.98 10.50
N GLU A 70 -24.82 -2.81 11.62
CA GLU A 70 -23.36 -2.97 11.71
C GLU A 70 -22.92 -4.39 11.34
N ASN A 71 -23.60 -5.43 11.85
CA ASN A 71 -23.31 -6.82 11.48
C ASN A 71 -23.56 -7.10 9.99
N LEU A 72 -24.63 -6.55 9.41
CA LEU A 72 -24.90 -6.63 7.98
C LEU A 72 -23.78 -5.96 7.17
N GLN A 73 -23.34 -4.77 7.59
CA GLN A 73 -22.22 -4.09 6.95
C GLN A 73 -20.92 -4.86 7.09
N HIS A 74 -20.62 -5.45 8.25
CA HIS A 74 -19.45 -6.30 8.43
C HIS A 74 -19.50 -7.55 7.55
N THR A 75 -20.68 -8.16 7.40
CA THR A 75 -20.90 -9.32 6.52
C THR A 75 -20.71 -8.93 5.05
N GLN A 76 -21.27 -7.80 4.62
CA GLN A 76 -21.08 -7.28 3.27
C GLN A 76 -19.63 -6.84 3.03
N ALA A 77 -18.97 -6.25 4.02
CA ALA A 77 -17.55 -5.92 3.95
C ALA A 77 -16.71 -7.21 3.84
N GLN A 78 -17.05 -8.28 4.56
CA GLN A 78 -16.46 -9.60 4.37
C GLN A 78 -16.61 -10.11 2.94
N THR A 79 -17.73 -9.83 2.25
CA THR A 79 -17.84 -10.16 0.82
C THR A 79 -16.96 -9.31 -0.10
N LYS A 80 -16.50 -8.13 0.35
CA LYS A 80 -15.52 -7.30 -0.39
C LYS A 80 -14.09 -7.78 -0.20
N TYR A 81 -13.79 -8.50 0.87
CA TYR A 81 -12.47 -9.08 1.11
C TYR A 81 -12.38 -10.48 0.48
N ALA A 82 -11.17 -10.88 0.10
CA ALA A 82 -10.92 -12.23 -0.38
C ALA A 82 -11.31 -13.24 0.70
N THR A 83 -12.13 -14.22 0.34
CA THR A 83 -12.51 -15.28 1.28
C THR A 83 -11.34 -16.24 1.49
N ARG A 84 -11.40 -17.06 2.56
CA ARG A 84 -10.40 -18.11 2.80
C ARG A 84 -10.28 -19.08 1.63
N GLU A 85 -11.37 -19.31 0.92
CA GLU A 85 -11.40 -20.19 -0.25
C GLU A 85 -10.72 -19.56 -1.46
N ASP A 86 -10.92 -18.27 -1.67
CA ASP A 86 -10.21 -17.53 -2.74
C ASP A 86 -8.69 -17.53 -2.49
N LEU A 87 -8.28 -17.37 -1.23
CA LEU A 87 -6.88 -17.47 -0.84
C LEU A 87 -6.29 -18.87 -1.07
N ARG A 88 -7.05 -19.94 -0.81
CA ARG A 88 -6.62 -21.31 -1.12
C ARG A 88 -6.43 -21.52 -2.62
N LYS A 89 -7.41 -21.12 -3.43
CA LYS A 89 -7.31 -21.18 -4.90
C LYS A 89 -6.11 -20.40 -5.41
N LEU A 90 -5.82 -19.24 -4.82
CA LEU A 90 -4.64 -18.45 -5.17
C LEU A 90 -3.34 -19.21 -4.87
N VAL A 91 -3.23 -19.84 -3.70
CA VAL A 91 -2.06 -20.66 -3.32
C VAL A 91 -1.89 -21.85 -4.26
N GLU A 92 -2.96 -22.56 -4.59
CA GLU A 92 -2.94 -23.66 -5.57
C GLU A 92 -2.47 -23.18 -6.94
N LYS A 93 -2.99 -22.05 -7.42
CA LYS A 93 -2.58 -21.46 -8.70
C LYS A 93 -1.12 -21.00 -8.69
N MET A 94 -0.63 -20.49 -7.56
CA MET A 94 0.77 -20.10 -7.40
C MET A 94 1.69 -21.32 -7.45
N GLN A 95 1.35 -22.40 -6.75
CA GLN A 95 2.09 -23.68 -6.80
C GLN A 95 2.09 -24.27 -8.22
N GLU A 96 0.97 -24.17 -8.94
CA GLU A 96 0.87 -24.61 -10.33
C GLU A 96 1.81 -23.80 -11.24
N ILE A 97 1.85 -22.48 -11.08
CA ILE A 97 2.75 -21.59 -11.84
C ILE A 97 4.21 -21.95 -11.55
N ASP A 98 4.58 -22.14 -10.29
CA ASP A 98 5.97 -22.46 -9.93
C ASP A 98 6.40 -23.82 -10.47
N SER A 99 5.51 -24.83 -10.43
CA SER A 99 5.76 -26.14 -11.04
C SER A 99 5.99 -26.03 -12.56
N LYS A 100 5.19 -25.22 -13.26
CA LYS A 100 5.37 -24.96 -14.70
C LYS A 100 6.66 -24.20 -14.99
N ARG A 101 7.02 -23.23 -14.16
CA ARG A 101 8.29 -22.50 -14.28
C ARG A 101 9.49 -23.42 -14.11
N GLU A 102 9.42 -24.39 -13.21
CA GLU A 102 10.48 -25.38 -13.04
C GLU A 102 10.60 -26.31 -14.25
N SER A 103 9.48 -26.80 -14.81
CA SER A 103 9.52 -27.61 -16.03
C SER A 103 10.07 -26.82 -17.22
N ASP A 104 9.64 -25.57 -17.39
CA ASP A 104 10.10 -24.70 -18.46
C ASP A 104 11.61 -24.41 -18.30
N ARG A 105 12.08 -24.15 -17.08
CA ARG A 105 13.51 -24.00 -16.79
C ARG A 105 14.30 -25.24 -17.21
N LYS A 106 13.80 -26.44 -16.90
CA LYS A 106 14.46 -27.70 -17.30
C LYS A 106 14.56 -27.82 -18.82
N LEU A 107 13.47 -27.54 -19.54
CA LEU A 107 13.46 -27.56 -21.01
C LEU A 107 14.43 -26.55 -21.61
N VAL A 108 14.49 -25.34 -21.06
CA VAL A 108 15.44 -24.30 -21.49
C VAL A 108 16.88 -24.75 -21.26
N LEU A 109 17.19 -25.33 -20.10
CA LEU A 109 18.52 -25.86 -19.81
C LEU A 109 18.91 -26.98 -20.79
N GLU A 110 17.99 -27.89 -21.11
CA GLU A 110 18.23 -28.95 -22.09
C GLU A 110 18.47 -28.40 -23.50
N GLN A 111 17.69 -27.42 -23.94
CA GLN A 111 17.91 -26.76 -25.23
C GLN A 111 19.24 -26.00 -25.27
N LEU A 112 19.62 -25.33 -24.19
CA LEU A 112 20.91 -24.66 -24.07
C LEU A 112 22.07 -25.66 -24.12
N GLU A 113 21.94 -26.83 -23.50
CA GLU A 113 22.95 -27.89 -23.58
C GLU A 113 23.06 -28.43 -25.01
N LYS A 114 21.93 -28.70 -25.68
CA LYS A 114 21.91 -29.11 -27.10
C LYS A 114 22.58 -28.07 -27.99
N LEU A 115 22.28 -26.78 -27.79
CA LEU A 115 22.93 -25.69 -28.50
C LEU A 115 24.42 -25.62 -28.17
N ALA A 116 24.81 -25.74 -26.90
CA ALA A 116 26.22 -25.75 -26.51
C ALA A 116 26.97 -26.88 -27.21
N ASN A 117 26.38 -28.08 -27.29
CA ASN A 117 26.97 -29.23 -27.97
C ASN A 117 27.03 -29.05 -29.50
N THR A 118 25.98 -28.53 -30.15
CA THR A 118 26.04 -28.26 -31.59
C THR A 118 27.05 -27.16 -31.91
N THR A 119 27.14 -26.12 -31.08
CA THR A 119 28.13 -25.05 -31.22
C THR A 119 29.55 -25.60 -30.99
N ALA A 120 29.77 -26.41 -29.96
CA ALA A 120 31.04 -27.08 -29.70
C ALA A 120 31.46 -28.00 -30.85
N ASN A 121 30.54 -28.79 -31.40
CA ASN A 121 30.80 -29.67 -32.54
C ASN A 121 31.12 -28.88 -33.82
N SER A 122 30.48 -27.72 -34.03
CA SER A 122 30.80 -26.86 -35.17
C SER A 122 32.16 -26.15 -34.99
N PHE A 123 32.54 -25.76 -33.78
CA PHE A 123 33.90 -25.30 -33.48
C PHE A 123 34.96 -26.41 -33.65
N ALA A 124 34.69 -27.63 -33.20
CA ALA A 124 35.59 -28.78 -33.41
C ALA A 124 35.72 -29.17 -34.89
N ALA A 125 34.65 -29.02 -35.69
CA ALA A 125 34.68 -29.20 -37.14
C ALA A 125 35.50 -28.11 -37.87
N LEU A 126 35.53 -26.90 -37.32
CA LEU A 126 36.40 -25.81 -37.80
C LEU A 126 37.88 -26.07 -37.46
N GLU A 127 38.18 -26.68 -36.31
CA GLU A 127 39.53 -27.08 -35.89
C GLU A 127 40.09 -28.29 -36.67
N SER A 128 39.23 -29.23 -37.07
CA SER A 128 39.61 -30.44 -37.82
C SER A 128 39.64 -30.26 -39.34
N ARG A 129 39.23 -29.09 -39.86
CA ARG A 129 39.46 -28.71 -41.26
C ARG A 129 40.98 -28.56 -41.45
N PRO A 130 41.62 -29.27 -42.40
CA PRO A 130 43.05 -29.15 -42.59
C PRO A 130 43.35 -27.69 -42.92
N GLN A 131 44.02 -27.03 -41.99
CA GLN A 131 44.65 -25.74 -42.23
C GLN A 131 45.62 -25.95 -43.39
N ARG A 132 45.20 -25.57 -44.59
CA ARG A 132 46.16 -25.16 -45.62
C ARG A 132 46.91 -24.02 -44.97
N ARG A 133 48.07 -24.34 -44.38
CA ARG A 133 49.04 -23.40 -43.84
C ARG A 133 49.45 -22.49 -44.99
N GLN A 134 48.66 -21.46 -45.24
CA GLN A 134 49.22 -20.21 -45.67
C GLN A 134 49.98 -19.73 -44.45
N GLN A 135 51.30 -19.83 -44.55
CA GLN A 135 52.20 -18.97 -43.84
C GLN A 135 51.84 -17.53 -44.23
N GLU A 136 50.82 -16.97 -43.61
CA GLU A 136 50.78 -15.53 -43.39
C GLU A 136 51.50 -15.34 -42.07
N GLU A 137 52.76 -14.94 -42.20
CA GLU A 137 53.53 -14.36 -41.12
C GLU A 137 52.63 -13.45 -40.31
N GLU A 138 52.46 -13.79 -39.03
CA GLU A 138 51.90 -12.90 -38.04
C GLU A 138 52.91 -11.75 -37.86
N LYS A 139 52.87 -10.80 -38.80
CA LYS A 139 53.32 -9.44 -38.56
C LYS A 139 52.45 -8.96 -37.40
N LYS A 140 52.99 -9.03 -36.18
CA LYS A 140 52.59 -8.12 -35.11
C LYS A 140 52.34 -6.77 -35.77
N PRO A 141 51.14 -6.17 -35.66
CA PRO A 141 50.96 -4.82 -36.14
C PRO A 141 51.93 -3.98 -35.29
N VAL A 142 53.03 -3.61 -35.92
CA VAL A 142 53.91 -2.55 -35.48
C VAL A 142 52.96 -1.38 -35.19
N PRO A 143 52.94 -0.82 -33.98
CA PRO A 143 52.14 0.36 -33.72
C PRO A 143 52.51 1.39 -34.79
N PRO A 144 51.55 1.96 -35.56
CA PRO A 144 51.89 3.10 -36.39
C PRO A 144 52.52 4.15 -35.48
N PRO A 145 53.55 4.87 -35.93
CA PRO A 145 54.24 5.84 -35.10
C PRO A 145 53.20 6.82 -34.59
N VAL A 146 52.92 6.77 -33.28
CA VAL A 146 52.16 7.84 -32.62
C VAL A 146 53.01 9.07 -32.85
N ASP A 147 52.52 9.97 -33.69
CA ASP A 147 53.18 11.24 -33.97
C ASP A 147 53.40 11.93 -32.61
N PRO A 148 54.65 12.20 -32.21
CA PRO A 148 54.94 12.79 -30.90
C PRO A 148 54.24 14.14 -30.66
N ASN A 149 53.73 14.77 -31.73
CA ASN A 149 53.02 16.04 -31.69
C ASN A 149 51.49 15.91 -31.80
N GLN A 150 50.91 14.70 -31.78
CA GLN A 150 49.46 14.54 -31.84
C GLN A 150 48.81 14.59 -30.46
N GLU A 151 48.05 15.65 -30.21
CA GLU A 151 47.25 15.81 -29.00
C GLU A 151 45.96 14.97 -29.10
N TYR A 152 45.49 14.44 -27.96
CA TYR A 152 44.26 13.65 -27.88
C TYR A 152 43.36 14.16 -26.75
N TYR A 153 42.06 14.24 -27.00
CA TYR A 153 41.08 14.40 -25.92
C TYR A 153 40.68 13.03 -25.37
N THR A 154 40.65 12.91 -24.05
CA THR A 154 40.09 11.71 -23.39
C THR A 154 38.60 11.92 -23.17
N TYR A 155 37.77 11.06 -23.77
CA TYR A 155 36.32 11.07 -23.57
C TYR A 155 35.88 9.81 -22.82
N VAL A 156 35.01 10.00 -21.82
CA VAL A 156 34.33 8.91 -21.12
C VAL A 156 32.98 8.73 -21.77
N VAL A 157 32.73 7.57 -22.36
CA VAL A 157 31.47 7.26 -23.04
C VAL A 157 30.31 7.34 -22.05
N GLU A 158 29.28 8.10 -22.36
CA GLU A 158 28.04 8.18 -21.57
C GLU A 158 27.03 7.10 -22.02
N PRO A 159 26.05 6.74 -21.16
CA PRO A 159 25.00 5.80 -21.53
C PRO A 159 24.25 6.23 -22.80
N GLY A 160 24.21 5.35 -23.80
CA GLY A 160 23.49 5.59 -25.06
C GLY A 160 24.28 6.31 -26.14
N ASN A 161 25.55 6.70 -25.91
CA ASN A 161 26.37 7.23 -26.99
C ASN A 161 26.77 6.14 -27.99
N THR A 162 26.83 6.50 -29.27
CA THR A 162 27.51 5.72 -30.31
C THR A 162 28.83 6.38 -30.72
N LEU A 163 29.76 5.61 -31.28
CA LEU A 163 31.06 6.13 -31.70
C LEU A 163 30.91 7.24 -32.76
N SER A 164 29.93 7.09 -33.64
CA SER A 164 29.59 8.07 -34.66
C SER A 164 29.08 9.38 -34.07
N ASP A 165 28.23 9.32 -33.04
CA ASP A 165 27.69 10.51 -32.39
C ASP A 165 28.77 11.30 -31.66
N ILE A 166 29.68 10.60 -30.98
CA ILE A 166 30.82 11.22 -30.30
C ILE A 166 31.73 11.91 -31.33
N VAL A 167 32.03 11.25 -32.45
CA VAL A 167 32.83 11.85 -33.53
C VAL A 167 32.14 13.08 -34.11
N ASN A 168 30.82 13.03 -34.32
CA ASN A 168 30.06 14.15 -34.85
C ASN A 168 30.08 15.35 -33.89
N ALA A 169 29.86 15.12 -32.59
CA ALA A 169 29.91 16.17 -31.57
C ALA A 169 31.29 16.87 -31.55
N TYR A 170 32.38 16.11 -31.52
CA TYR A 170 33.73 16.68 -31.57
C TYR A 170 34.02 17.42 -32.89
N ASN A 171 33.47 16.95 -34.00
CA ASN A 171 33.60 17.64 -35.30
C ASN A 171 32.90 19.00 -35.34
N GLU A 172 31.78 19.15 -34.63
CA GLU A 172 31.11 20.45 -34.50
C GLU A 172 31.97 21.43 -33.69
N ASP A 173 32.59 20.97 -32.61
CA ASP A 173 33.46 21.80 -31.79
C ASP A 173 34.79 22.12 -32.48
N PHE A 174 35.35 21.18 -33.24
CA PHE A 174 36.50 21.43 -34.10
C PHE A 174 36.21 22.44 -35.20
N LYS A 175 35.01 22.42 -35.79
CA LYS A 175 34.59 23.42 -36.77
C LYS A 175 34.57 24.83 -36.18
N LYS A 176 34.08 25.01 -34.95
CA LYS A 176 34.07 26.31 -34.25
C LYS A 176 35.48 26.83 -33.99
N ASN A 177 36.42 25.91 -33.73
CA ASN A 177 37.82 26.22 -33.43
C ASN A 177 38.74 26.25 -34.67
N GLY A 178 38.17 26.24 -35.88
CA GLY A 178 38.94 26.26 -37.13
C GLY A 178 39.80 25.01 -37.37
N LYS A 179 39.52 23.89 -36.69
CA LYS A 179 40.23 22.61 -36.83
C LYS A 179 39.56 21.73 -37.90
N LYS A 180 40.29 20.75 -38.44
CA LYS A 180 39.74 19.81 -39.45
C LYS A 180 38.73 18.84 -38.80
N ARG A 181 37.92 18.17 -39.62
CA ARG A 181 37.04 17.10 -39.14
C ARG A 181 37.84 15.79 -38.99
N ILE A 182 37.50 15.02 -37.98
CA ILE A 182 37.97 13.67 -37.74
C ILE A 182 36.95 12.63 -38.21
N THR A 183 37.44 11.45 -38.60
CA THR A 183 36.61 10.31 -39.00
C THR A 183 36.59 9.22 -37.95
N VAL A 184 35.58 8.35 -37.99
CA VAL A 184 35.50 7.18 -37.12
C VAL A 184 36.73 6.29 -37.27
N GLN A 185 37.27 6.14 -38.48
CA GLN A 185 38.50 5.37 -38.72
C GLN A 185 39.72 5.97 -38.01
N GLN A 186 39.85 7.30 -37.98
CA GLN A 186 40.94 7.96 -37.25
C GLN A 186 40.83 7.74 -35.74
N VAL A 187 39.61 7.74 -35.19
CA VAL A 187 39.38 7.37 -33.78
C VAL A 187 39.72 5.90 -33.53
N LEU A 188 39.40 4.99 -34.44
CA LEU A 188 39.77 3.57 -34.30
C LEU A 188 41.28 3.33 -34.38
N GLN A 189 41.99 4.09 -35.22
CA GLN A 189 43.45 4.04 -35.29
C GLN A 189 44.08 4.54 -33.98
N ALA A 190 43.50 5.59 -33.37
CA ALA A 190 43.93 6.10 -32.07
C ALA A 190 43.60 5.16 -30.89
N ASN A 191 42.68 4.20 -31.07
CA ASN A 191 42.27 3.25 -30.04
C ASN A 191 42.37 1.80 -30.54
N PRO A 192 43.59 1.24 -30.63
CA PRO A 192 43.78 -0.15 -31.05
C PRO A 192 42.94 -1.12 -30.21
N GLY A 193 42.10 -1.93 -30.87
CA GLY A 193 41.20 -2.89 -30.22
C GLY A 193 39.83 -2.33 -29.81
N LEU A 194 39.53 -1.05 -30.07
CA LEU A 194 38.17 -0.52 -29.95
C LEU A 194 37.29 -1.09 -31.06
N LYS A 195 36.17 -1.73 -30.68
CA LYS A 195 35.15 -2.20 -31.63
C LYS A 195 34.02 -1.15 -31.71
N PRO A 196 33.69 -0.62 -32.90
CA PRO A 196 32.65 0.42 -33.06
C PRO A 196 31.29 0.05 -32.48
N GLU A 197 30.91 -1.22 -32.62
CA GLU A 197 29.60 -1.74 -32.20
C GLU A 197 29.53 -2.11 -30.71
N ARG A 198 30.67 -2.04 -30.00
CA ARG A 198 30.78 -2.48 -28.59
C ARG A 198 31.44 -1.39 -27.75
N ILE A 199 30.88 -0.19 -27.81
CA ILE A 199 31.20 0.86 -26.86
C ILE A 199 30.17 0.84 -25.72
N PHE A 200 30.64 0.89 -24.49
CA PHE A 200 29.81 0.85 -23.29
C PHE A 200 30.07 2.09 -22.44
N ALA A 201 29.06 2.53 -21.69
CA ALA A 201 29.18 3.64 -20.77
C ALA A 201 30.36 3.44 -19.80
N GLY A 202 31.10 4.50 -19.50
CA GLY A 202 32.27 4.50 -18.63
C GLY A 202 33.59 4.12 -19.33
N LYS A 203 33.55 3.66 -20.59
CA LYS A 203 34.79 3.36 -21.33
C LYS A 203 35.50 4.66 -21.73
N LYS A 204 36.81 4.74 -21.46
CA LYS A 204 37.66 5.83 -21.93
C LYS A 204 38.10 5.59 -23.37
N ILE A 205 37.92 6.58 -24.24
CA ILE A 205 38.41 6.56 -25.62
C ILE A 205 39.24 7.82 -25.90
N LEU A 206 40.24 7.68 -26.76
CA LEU A 206 41.11 8.75 -27.22
C LEU A 206 40.57 9.34 -28.52
N ILE A 207 40.33 10.64 -28.54
CA ILE A 207 39.84 11.36 -29.71
C ILE A 207 41.00 12.20 -30.25
N PRO A 208 41.49 11.92 -31.47
CA PRO A 208 42.62 12.65 -32.03
C PRO A 208 42.25 14.10 -32.29
N VAL A 209 43.14 15.02 -31.91
CA VAL A 209 43.02 16.43 -32.29
C VAL A 209 43.67 16.59 -33.65
N PRO A 210 42.93 17.02 -34.68
CA PRO A 210 43.53 17.34 -35.96
C PRO A 210 44.30 18.65 -35.84
N GLY A 211 45.44 18.74 -36.51
CA GLY A 211 46.23 19.97 -36.62
C GLY A 211 45.41 21.13 -37.21
N PRO A 212 45.89 22.38 -37.03
CA PRO A 212 45.22 23.57 -37.56
C PRO A 212 44.99 23.46 -39.08
N GLN A 213 43.94 24.13 -39.56
CA GLN A 213 43.57 24.17 -40.98
C GLN A 213 44.63 24.86 -41.84
#